data_AF-A0A383CFU5-F1
#
_entry.id   AF-A0A383CFU5-F1
#
_cell.length_a   1.000
_cell.length_b   1.000
_cell.length_c   1.000
_cell.angle_alpha   90.00
_cell.angle_beta   90.00
_cell.angle_gamma   90.00
#
_symmetry.space_group_name_H-M   'P 1'
#
loop_
_entity.id
_entity.type
_entity.pdbx_description
1 polymer ?
#
loop_
_entity_poly.entity_id
_entity_poly.type
_entity_poly.pdbx_seq_one_letter_code
_entity_poly.pdbx_strand_id
1 'polypeptide(L)' 'MASLYKNGRHYYVSVSYKGTRRSISTGTSDKKNALALKSKLERNLLQDIIVGKPTVYKQYNLKDLMEKFLNSE' A
#
# COMPACT_ATOMS: atom_id res chain seq x y z
N MET A 1 12.22 8.39 -2.62
CA MET A 1 12.00 9.70 -1.97
C MET A 1 10.51 9.97 -1.89
N ALA A 2 9.96 10.05 -0.69
CA ALA A 2 8.58 10.45 -0.47
C ALA A 2 8.39 11.97 -0.46
N SER A 3 7.35 12.42 -1.17
CA SER A 3 6.88 13.81 -1.18
C SER A 3 5.63 13.94 -0.32
N LEU A 4 5.61 14.93 0.58
CA LEU A 4 4.45 15.28 1.39
C LEU A 4 3.74 16.47 0.73
N TYR A 5 2.45 16.37 0.50
CA TYR A 5 1.64 17.46 -0.04
C TYR A 5 0.30 17.52 0.67
N LYS A 6 -0.34 18.70 0.67
CA LYS A 6 -1.69 18.87 1.22
C LYS A 6 -2.71 18.74 0.09
N ASN A 7 -3.77 17.98 0.30
CA ASN A 7 -4.91 17.93 -0.61
C ASN A 7 -6.19 18.08 0.21
N GLY A 8 -6.90 19.19 0.00
CA GLY A 8 -8.05 19.57 0.81
C GLY A 8 -7.69 19.73 2.30
N ARG A 9 -8.39 18.98 3.16
CA ARG A 9 -8.22 19.04 4.62
C ARG A 9 -7.08 18.16 5.16
N HIS A 10 -6.55 17.23 4.37
CA HIS A 10 -5.58 16.25 4.85
C HIS A 10 -4.24 16.34 4.12
N TYR A 11 -3.16 15.96 4.81
CA TYR A 11 -1.87 15.74 4.20
C TYR A 11 -1.79 14.35 3.58
N TYR A 12 -1.05 14.23 2.48
CA TYR A 12 -0.82 13.02 1.74
C TYR A 12 0.69 12.81 1.57
N VAL A 13 1.09 11.54 1.60
CA VAL A 13 2.45 11.09 1.28
C VAL A 13 2.39 10.38 -0.05
N SER A 14 3.16 10.82 -1.03
CA SER A 14 3.36 10.10 -2.29
C SER A 14 4.78 9.61 -2.44
N VAL A 15 4.92 8.38 -2.88
CA VAL A 15 6.18 7.73 -3.22
C VAL A 15 6.15 7.39 -4.70
N SER A 16 7.25 7.68 -5.39
CA SER A 16 7.46 7.25 -6.78
C SER A 16 8.65 6.31 -6.83
N TYR A 17 8.47 5.15 -7.46
CA TYR A 17 9.52 4.17 -7.64
C TYR A 17 9.34 3.43 -8.99
N LYS A 18 10.41 3.32 -9.77
CA LYS A 18 10.43 2.68 -11.10
C LYS A 18 9.26 3.10 -12.02
N GLY A 19 8.95 4.39 -12.08
CA GLY A 19 7.86 4.93 -12.92
C GLY A 19 6.45 4.75 -12.35
N THR A 20 6.28 4.03 -11.24
CA THR A 20 4.99 3.89 -10.55
C THR A 20 4.89 4.86 -9.38
N ARG A 21 3.77 5.59 -9.29
CA ARG A 21 3.47 6.51 -8.20
C ARG A 21 2.31 6.00 -7.37
N ARG A 22 2.48 5.95 -6.05
CA ARG A 22 1.40 5.67 -5.09
C ARG A 22 1.36 6.76 -4.03
N SER A 23 0.15 7.08 -3.59
CA SER A 23 -0.10 8.08 -2.57
C SER A 23 -1.05 7.54 -1.51
N ILE A 24 -0.79 7.88 -0.25
CA ILE A 24 -1.65 7.54 0.89
C ILE A 24 -1.94 8.80 1.70
N SER A 25 -3.16 8.89 2.24
CA SER A 25 -3.52 9.95 3.17
C SER A 25 -2.84 9.72 4.51
N THR A 26 -2.34 10.79 5.12
CA THR A 26 -1.88 10.78 6.51
C THR A 26 -3.03 10.82 7.51
N GLY A 27 -4.26 11.07 7.05
CA GLY A 27 -5.45 11.23 7.90
C GLY A 27 -5.47 12.51 8.73
N THR A 28 -4.40 13.30 8.72
CA THR A 28 -4.24 14.48 9.59
C THR A 28 -4.19 15.77 8.78
N SER A 29 -4.76 16.83 9.36
CA SER A 29 -4.67 18.21 8.86
C SER A 29 -3.44 18.95 9.38
N ASP A 30 -2.72 18.35 10.33
CA ASP A 30 -1.61 18.97 11.04
C ASP A 30 -0.27 18.60 10.42
N LYS A 31 0.49 19.62 10.01
CA LYS A 31 1.77 19.43 9.32
C LYS A 31 2.78 18.66 10.16
N LYS A 32 2.83 18.91 11.47
CA LYS A 32 3.77 18.23 12.39
C LYS A 32 3.48 16.73 12.48
N ASN A 33 2.21 16.36 12.66
CA ASN A 33 1.77 14.97 12.72
C ASN A 33 1.99 14.27 11.37
N ALA A 34 1.69 14.95 10.26
CA ALA A 34 1.96 14.45 8.93
C ALA A 34 3.45 14.20 8.65
N LEU A 35 4.34 15.08 9.16
CA LEU A 35 5.80 14.92 9.04
C LEU A 35 6.30 13.71 9.85
N ALA A 36 5.81 13.52 11.07
CA ALA A 36 6.15 12.37 11.91
C ALA A 36 5.69 11.05 11.25
N LEU A 37 4.53 11.04 10.60
CA LEU A 37 3.99 9.87 9.90
C LEU A 37 4.67 9.60 8.56
N LYS A 38 5.36 10.59 7.98
CA LYS A 38 5.99 10.49 6.65
C LYS A 38 6.90 9.27 6.52
N SER A 39 7.84 9.08 7.45
CA SER A 39 8.83 8.00 7.37
C SER A 39 8.19 6.61 7.45
N LYS A 40 7.15 6.45 8.27
CA LYS A 40 6.41 5.20 8.40
C LYS A 40 5.61 4.90 7.14
N LEU A 41 4.87 5.88 6.62
CA LEU A 41 4.07 5.73 5.41
C LEU A 41 4.93 5.55 4.15
N GLU A 42 6.10 6.18 4.09
CA GLU A 42 7.08 5.96 3.02
C GLU A 42 7.54 4.51 2.99
N ARG A 43 7.90 3.92 4.14
CA ARG A 43 8.30 2.50 4.21
C ARG A 43 7.18 1.58 3.76
N ASN A 44 5.95 1.80 4.23
CA ASN A 44 4.80 0.99 3.82
C ASN A 44 4.55 1.10 2.31
N LEU A 45 4.53 2.32 1.76
CA LEU A 45 4.35 2.54 0.33
C LEU A 45 5.48 1.93 -0.51
N LEU A 46 6.73 2.03 -0.04
CA LEU A 46 7.86 1.39 -0.73
C LEU A 46 7.75 -0.13 -0.68
N GLN A 47 7.37 -0.71 0.45
CA GLN A 47 7.12 -2.14 0.57
C GLN A 47 6.01 -2.57 -0.40
N ASP A 48 4.90 -1.85 -0.45
CA ASP A 48 3.79 -2.12 -1.37
C ASP A 48 4.18 -2.00 -2.85
N ILE A 49 5.09 -1.08 -3.20
CA ILE A 49 5.54 -0.89 -4.58
C ILE A 49 6.62 -1.92 -4.97
N ILE A 50 7.53 -2.25 -4.06
CA ILE A 50 8.68 -3.14 -4.33
C ILE A 50 8.24 -4.61 -4.28
N VAL A 51 7.51 -5.00 -3.25
CA VAL A 51 7.01 -6.38 -3.07
C VAL A 51 5.79 -6.62 -3.96
N GLY A 52 5.17 -5.54 -4.45
CA GLY A 52 3.77 -5.56 -4.86
C GLY A 52 2.89 -5.63 -3.61
N LYS A 53 1.62 -5.23 -3.71
CA LYS A 53 0.66 -5.60 -2.65
C LYS A 53 0.87 -7.09 -2.39
N PRO A 54 1.03 -7.56 -1.14
CA PRO A 54 0.63 -8.94 -0.89
C PRO A 54 -0.78 -8.97 -1.44
N THR A 55 -0.98 -9.67 -2.56
CA THR A 55 -2.28 -10.26 -2.84
C THR A 55 -2.64 -10.82 -1.50
N VAL A 56 -3.67 -10.26 -0.84
CA VAL A 56 -4.36 -10.93 0.25
C VAL A 56 -4.30 -12.36 -0.19
N TYR A 57 -3.54 -13.20 0.51
CA TYR A 57 -3.58 -14.61 0.23
C TYR A 57 -5.06 -14.85 0.36
N LYS A 58 -5.77 -14.96 -0.79
CA LYS A 58 -7.06 -15.61 -0.80
C LYS A 58 -6.67 -16.85 -0.05
N GLN A 59 -7.19 -16.98 1.17
CA GLN A 59 -7.11 -18.22 1.90
C GLN A 59 -7.87 -19.17 1.00
N TYR A 60 -7.19 -19.64 -0.04
CA TYR A 60 -7.58 -20.79 -0.79
C TYR A 60 -7.43 -21.84 0.27
N ASN A 61 -8.57 -22.13 0.89
CA ASN A 61 -8.70 -23.25 1.78
C ASN A 61 -8.18 -24.45 0.96
N LEU A 62 -7.33 -25.29 1.54
CA LEU A 62 -6.67 -26.38 0.80
C LEU A 62 -7.71 -27.23 0.02
N LYS A 63 -8.92 -27.29 0.57
CA LYS A 63 -10.13 -27.83 -0.04
C LYS A 63 -10.50 -27.20 -1.40
N ASP A 64 -10.49 -25.87 -1.53
CA ASP A 64 -10.81 -25.17 -2.78
C ASP A 64 -9.75 -25.41 -3.88
N LEU A 65 -8.49 -25.62 -3.49
CA LEU A 65 -7.42 -25.98 -4.41
C LEU A 65 -7.56 -27.44 -4.88
N MET A 66 -7.90 -28.34 -3.96
CA MET A 66 -8.16 -29.74 -4.29
C MET A 66 -9.38 -29.90 -5.20
N GLU A 67 -10.50 -29.22 -4.91
CA GLU A 67 -11.69 -29.30 -5.76
C GLU A 67 -11.42 -28.78 -7.17
N LYS A 68 -10.61 -27.72 -7.32
CA LYS A 68 -10.21 -27.25 -8.66
C LYS A 68 -9.32 -28.22 -9.41
N PHE A 69 -8.46 -28.97 -8.71
CA PHE A 69 -7.56 -29.93 -9.34
C PHE A 69 -8.28 -31.24 -9.70
N LEU A 70 -9.19 -31.70 -8.84
CA LEU A 70 -10.02 -32.88 -9.12
C LEU A 70 -11.08 -32.63 -10.20
N ASN A 71 -11.62 -31.42 -10.29
CA ASN A 71 -12.63 -31.06 -11.29
C ASN A 71 -12.03 -30.48 -12.58
N SER A 72 -10.70 -30.50 -12.74
CA SER A 72 -10.01 -30.07 -13.97
C SER A 72 -9.74 -31.21 -14.96
N GLU A 73 -10.39 -32.36 -14.80
CA GLU A 73 -10.51 -33.42 -15.82
C GLU A 73 -11.85 -33.34 -16.56
#